data_AF-A0A957R1M1-F1
#
_entry.id   AF-A0A957R1M1-F1
#
_cell.length_a   1.000
_cell.length_b   1.000
_cell.length_c   1.000
_cell.angle_alpha   90.00
_cell.angle_beta   90.00
_cell.angle_gamma   90.00
#
_symmetry.space_group_name_H-M   'P 1'
#
loop_
_entity.id
_entity.type
_entity.pdbx_description
1 polymer ?
#
loop_
_entity_poly.entity_id
_entity_poly.type
_entity_poly.pdbx_seq_one_letter_code
_entity_poly.pdbx_strand_id
1 'polypeptide(L)'
;FRRLAELRFVVGDRPVALTLYSDPSGEELFLPFKDQTNGEETYGAGRYLDNNRPGLAWLNSSRMEIDFNFCYNPYCAYDAGYSCPLPPRENWLPVRIEAGEKGFG
;
A
#
# COMPACT_ATOMS: atom_id res chain seq x y z
N PHE A 1 3.18 -8.29 11.77
CA PHE A 1 2.67 -8.64 10.43
C PHE A 1 3.42 -9.83 9.84
N ARG A 2 2.70 -10.75 9.18
CA ARG A 2 3.22 -11.89 8.40
C ARG A 2 2.78 -11.75 6.95
N ARG A 3 3.54 -12.31 6.00
CA ARG A 3 3.11 -12.39 4.60
C ARG A 3 1.85 -13.26 4.51
N LEU A 4 0.78 -12.72 3.93
CA LEU A 4 -0.51 -13.40 3.77
C LEU A 4 -0.67 -13.90 2.33
N ALA A 5 -0.48 -13.01 1.35
CA ALA A 5 -0.70 -13.30 -0.05
C ALA A 5 0.16 -12.40 -0.96
N GLU A 6 0.27 -12.78 -2.22
CA GLU A 6 0.83 -11.92 -3.27
C GLU A 6 -0.30 -11.53 -4.22
N LEU A 7 -0.55 -10.22 -4.30
CA LEU A 7 -1.57 -9.62 -5.13
C LEU A 7 -0.95 -9.26 -6.47
N ARG A 8 -1.37 -9.93 -7.54
CA ARG A 8 -0.88 -9.69 -8.91
C ARG A 8 -1.95 -8.96 -9.71
N PHE A 9 -1.57 -7.86 -10.35
CA PHE A 9 -2.47 -7.01 -11.12
C PHE A 9 -1.71 -6.28 -12.22
N VAL A 10 -2.43 -5.55 -13.07
CA VAL A 10 -1.85 -4.78 -14.18
C VAL A 10 -2.15 -3.31 -13.98
N VAL A 11 -1.13 -2.46 -14.17
CA VAL A 11 -1.27 -1.00 -14.19
C VAL A 11 -0.87 -0.52 -15.59
N GLY A 12 -1.83 0.00 -16.36
CA GLY A 12 -1.63 0.26 -17.79
C GLY A 12 -1.38 -1.06 -18.53
N ASP A 13 -0.17 -1.23 -19.05
CA ASP A 13 0.32 -2.43 -19.73
C ASP A 13 1.34 -3.23 -18.90
N ARG A 14 1.63 -2.80 -17.67
CA ARG A 14 2.70 -3.38 -16.83
C ARG A 14 2.13 -4.33 -15.79
N PRO A 15 2.47 -5.63 -15.82
CA PRO A 15 2.16 -6.55 -14.73
C PRO A 15 3.02 -6.21 -13.52
N VAL A 16 2.38 -6.11 -12.36
CA VAL A 16 3.03 -5.80 -11.08
C VAL A 16 2.49 -6.69 -9.98
N ALA A 17 3.18 -6.70 -8.83
CA ALA A 17 2.78 -7.45 -7.66
C ALA A 17 3.01 -6.65 -6.38
N LEU A 18 2.18 -6.90 -5.38
CA LEU A 18 2.36 -6.45 -4.00
C LEU A 18 2.15 -7.61 -3.04
N THR A 19 2.98 -7.69 -2.00
CA THR A 19 2.76 -8.61 -0.88
C THR A 19 1.79 -8.00 0.10
N LEU A 20 0.69 -8.70 0.37
CA LEU A 20 -0.27 -8.39 1.43
C LEU A 20 0.20 -9.02 2.73
N TYR A 21 0.09 -8.28 3.82
CA TYR A 21 0.42 -8.75 5.15
C TYR A 21 -0.82 -8.83 6.03
N SER A 22 -0.76 -9.69 7.05
CA SER A 22 -1.75 -9.72 8.12
C SER A 22 -1.13 -9.78 9.51
N ASP A 23 -1.92 -9.49 10.52
CA ASP A 23 -1.61 -9.91 11.89
C ASP A 23 -1.64 -11.46 12.02
N PRO A 24 -1.25 -12.03 13.18
CA PRO A 24 -1.28 -13.48 13.38
C PRO A 24 -2.67 -14.12 13.29
N SER A 25 -3.76 -13.39 13.55
CA SER A 25 -5.12 -13.90 13.39
C SER A 25 -5.53 -13.97 11.91
N GLY A 26 -5.04 -13.03 11.08
CA GLY A 26 -5.46 -12.89 9.69
C GLY A 26 -6.59 -11.89 9.50
N GLU A 27 -7.04 -11.22 10.57
CA GLU A 27 -8.15 -10.28 10.56
C GLU A 27 -7.69 -8.86 10.17
N GLU A 28 -6.51 -8.42 10.62
CA GLU A 28 -6.00 -7.10 10.26
C GLU A 28 -5.10 -7.21 9.02
N LEU A 29 -5.46 -6.49 7.97
CA LEU A 29 -4.73 -6.45 6.72
C LEU A 29 -3.84 -5.21 6.64
N PHE A 30 -2.66 -5.38 6.08
CA PHE A 30 -1.72 -4.29 5.87
C PHE A 30 -1.00 -4.44 4.53
N LEU A 31 -1.11 -3.40 3.69
CA LEU A 31 -0.52 -3.33 2.37
C LEU A 31 0.34 -2.06 2.25
N PRO A 32 1.61 -2.11 2.71
CA PRO A 32 2.53 -1.01 2.51
C PRO A 32 3.11 -1.04 1.10
N PHE A 33 3.18 0.09 0.42
CA PHE A 33 3.80 0.15 -0.90
C PHE A 33 4.54 1.46 -1.16
N LYS A 34 5.43 1.38 -2.14
CA LYS A 34 6.07 2.53 -2.76
C LYS A 34 5.83 2.46 -4.26
N ASP A 35 5.70 3.59 -4.91
CA ASP A 35 5.54 3.71 -6.36
C ASP A 35 6.33 4.92 -6.86
N GLN A 36 6.29 5.17 -8.17
CA GLN A 36 7.08 6.24 -8.80
C GLN A 36 6.61 7.66 -8.45
N THR A 37 5.46 7.84 -7.77
CA THR A 37 5.03 9.15 -7.25
C THR A 37 5.70 9.54 -5.93
N ASN A 38 6.28 8.59 -5.19
CA ASN A 38 6.85 8.84 -3.86
C ASN A 38 8.13 9.67 -3.93
N GLY A 39 8.17 10.78 -3.19
CA GLY A 39 9.29 11.72 -3.15
C GLY A 39 9.16 12.89 -4.14
N GLU A 40 8.18 12.83 -5.05
CA GLU A 40 7.84 13.91 -5.98
C GLU A 40 6.44 14.45 -5.72
N GLU A 41 5.44 13.56 -5.63
CA GLU A 41 4.01 13.92 -5.49
C GLU A 41 3.35 13.33 -4.23
N THR A 42 3.92 12.27 -3.69
CA THR A 42 3.45 11.58 -2.46
C THR A 42 4.58 11.40 -1.47
N TYR A 43 4.27 11.05 -0.21
CA TYR A 43 5.27 10.99 0.86
C TYR A 43 6.43 10.04 0.53
N GLY A 44 7.68 10.50 0.69
CA GLY A 44 8.87 9.78 0.19
C GLY A 44 9.08 8.37 0.74
N ALA A 45 8.56 8.08 1.94
CA ALA A 45 8.71 6.77 2.57
C ALA A 45 7.71 5.72 2.06
N GLY A 46 6.67 6.10 1.31
CA GLY A 46 5.61 5.20 0.83
C GLY A 46 4.23 5.58 1.36
N ARG A 47 3.24 4.76 0.99
CA ARG A 47 1.82 4.88 1.38
C ARG A 47 1.28 3.53 1.80
N TYR A 48 0.20 3.54 2.57
CA TYR A 48 -0.41 2.33 3.12
C TYR A 48 -1.87 2.18 2.71
N LEU A 49 -2.30 0.92 2.63
CA LEU A 49 -3.70 0.51 2.70
C LEU A 49 -3.85 -0.50 3.85
N ASP A 50 -4.98 -0.43 4.53
CA ASP A 50 -5.42 -1.40 5.52
C ASP A 50 -6.93 -1.61 5.39
N ASN A 51 -7.47 -2.59 6.10
CA ASN A 51 -8.90 -2.87 6.13
C ASN A 51 -9.69 -2.07 7.18
N ASN A 52 -9.07 -1.04 7.79
CA ASN A 52 -9.82 -0.02 8.55
C ASN A 52 -10.46 1.02 7.62
N ARG A 53 -10.03 1.04 6.35
CA ARG A 53 -10.61 1.84 5.26
C ARG A 53 -11.18 0.89 4.18
N PRO A 54 -12.12 1.34 3.33
CA PRO A 54 -12.74 0.49 2.33
C PRO A 54 -11.82 0.10 1.15
N GLY A 55 -10.52 0.44 1.20
CA GLY A 55 -9.59 0.23 0.10
C GLY A 55 -9.11 -1.20 -0.11
N LEU A 56 -9.45 -2.14 0.78
CA LEU A 56 -9.15 -3.57 0.64
C LEU A 56 -10.41 -4.40 0.91
N ALA A 57 -10.85 -5.18 -0.07
CA ALA A 57 -12.02 -6.04 0.06
C ALA A 57 -11.82 -7.39 -0.65
N TRP A 58 -12.06 -8.50 0.05
CA TRP A 58 -12.10 -9.82 -0.57
C TRP A 58 -13.35 -9.96 -1.45
N LEU A 59 -13.16 -10.17 -2.76
CA LEU A 59 -14.25 -10.45 -3.68
C LEU A 59 -14.64 -11.93 -3.65
N ASN A 60 -13.66 -12.80 -3.40
CA ASN A 60 -13.81 -14.23 -3.14
C ASN A 60 -12.49 -14.78 -2.55
N SER A 61 -12.37 -16.09 -2.40
CA SER A 61 -11.19 -16.76 -1.84
C SER A 61 -9.87 -16.57 -2.61
N SER A 62 -9.91 -16.02 -3.83
CA SER A 62 -8.74 -15.87 -4.72
C SER A 62 -8.56 -14.47 -5.31
N ARG A 63 -9.50 -13.55 -5.06
CA ARG A 63 -9.49 -12.20 -5.63
C ARG A 63 -9.78 -11.17 -4.55
N MET A 64 -9.01 -10.10 -4.58
CA MET A 64 -9.17 -8.93 -3.73
C MET A 64 -9.31 -7.70 -4.61
N GLU A 65 -10.23 -6.81 -4.24
CA GLU A 65 -10.27 -5.45 -4.72
C GLU A 65 -9.28 -4.60 -3.94
N ILE A 66 -8.50 -3.80 -4.67
CA ILE A 66 -7.56 -2.82 -4.12
C ILE A 66 -7.96 -1.47 -4.69
N ASP A 67 -8.52 -0.60 -3.84
CA ASP A 67 -8.83 0.77 -4.21
C ASP A 67 -7.76 1.72 -3.65
N PHE A 68 -6.81 2.08 -4.51
CA PHE A 68 -5.73 3.01 -4.18
C PHE A 68 -6.22 4.42 -3.85
N ASN A 69 -7.49 4.79 -4.13
CA ASN A 69 -8.04 6.08 -3.70
C ASN A 69 -8.12 6.23 -2.18
N PHE A 70 -8.06 5.11 -1.44
CA PHE A 70 -8.06 5.12 0.02
C PHE A 70 -6.67 4.96 0.64
N CYS A 71 -5.60 4.93 -0.17
CA CYS A 71 -4.26 4.88 0.38
C CYS A 71 -3.90 6.18 1.08
N TYR A 72 -3.18 6.07 2.19
CA TYR A 72 -2.88 7.20 3.08
C TYR A 72 -1.39 7.27 3.41
N ASN A 73 -0.94 8.47 3.76
CA ASN A 73 0.44 8.68 4.20
C ASN A 73 0.64 8.13 5.62
N PRO A 74 1.77 7.48 5.90
CA PRO A 74 2.08 7.00 7.24
C PRO A 74 2.17 8.16 8.24
N TYR A 75 1.82 7.96 9.51
CA TYR A 75 1.81 9.04 10.52
C TYR A 75 3.15 9.78 10.68
N CYS A 76 4.28 9.10 10.44
CA CYS A 76 5.60 9.73 10.40
C CYS A 76 5.80 10.75 9.27
N ALA A 77 4.86 10.84 8.31
CA ALA A 77 4.80 11.95 7.37
C ALA A 77 4.44 13.27 8.06
N TYR A 78 3.74 13.21 9.19
CA TYR A 78 3.24 14.37 9.94
C TYR A 78 4.06 14.66 11.20
N ASP A 79 4.71 13.64 11.79
CA ASP A 79 5.52 13.78 12.99
C ASP A 79 6.77 12.89 12.94
N ALA A 80 7.95 13.52 12.88
CA ALA A 80 9.25 12.85 12.81
C ALA A 80 9.59 12.02 14.07
N GLY A 81 8.82 12.13 15.15
CA GLY A 81 8.97 11.33 16.36
C GLY A 81 8.48 9.88 16.22
N TYR A 82 7.77 9.53 15.15
CA TYR A 82 7.21 8.20 14.94
C TYR A 82 8.06 7.33 14.00
N SER A 83 8.37 6.11 14.41
CA SER A 83 9.06 5.12 13.57
C SER A 83 8.04 4.26 12.82
N CYS A 84 7.76 4.59 11.55
CA CYS A 84 6.89 3.77 10.71
C CYS A 84 7.63 2.64 9.99
N PRO A 85 6.96 1.51 9.71
CA PRO A 85 7.54 0.44 8.90
C PRO A 85 7.73 0.90 7.44
N LEU A 86 8.97 0.89 6.95
CA LEU A 86 9.22 1.15 5.54
C LEU A 86 8.64 0.01 4.67
N PRO A 87 7.99 0.31 3.53
CA PRO A 87 7.58 -0.70 2.58
C PRO A 87 8.77 -1.55 2.13
N PRO A 88 8.67 -2.88 2.17
CA PRO A 88 9.74 -3.77 1.75
C PRO A 88 9.94 -3.68 0.23
N ARG A 89 11.13 -4.05 -0.27
CA ARG A 89 11.49 -3.85 -1.69
C ARG A 89 10.56 -4.55 -2.66
N GLU A 90 10.01 -5.71 -2.29
CA GLU A 90 9.02 -6.43 -3.10
C GLU A 90 7.72 -5.65 -3.31
N ASN A 91 7.45 -4.64 -2.49
CA ASN A 91 6.28 -3.76 -2.60
C ASN A 91 6.63 -2.39 -3.23
N TRP A 92 7.74 -2.31 -3.96
CA TRP A 92 8.12 -1.12 -4.72
C TRP A 92 7.70 -1.30 -6.18
N LEU A 93 6.66 -0.57 -6.57
CA LEU A 93 6.08 -0.61 -7.89
C LEU A 93 6.90 0.24 -8.87
N PRO A 94 7.27 -0.28 -10.05
CA PRO A 94 7.96 0.47 -11.09
C PRO A 94 7.00 1.30 -11.96
N VAL A 95 5.84 1.66 -11.41
CA VAL A 95 4.76 2.40 -12.06
C VAL A 95 4.32 3.55 -11.16
N ARG A 96 3.54 4.48 -11.71
CA ARG A 96 2.93 5.58 -10.97
C ARG A 96 1.53 5.18 -10.53
N ILE A 97 1.19 5.40 -9.26
CA ILE A 97 -0.16 5.22 -8.73
C ILE A 97 -0.72 6.60 -8.36
N GLU A 98 -1.45 7.20 -9.29
CA GLU A 98 -1.95 8.59 -9.21
C GLU A 98 -3.30 8.71 -8.48
N ALA A 99 -3.54 7.86 -7.49
CA ALA A 99 -4.76 7.81 -6.67
C ALA A 99 -4.40 7.90 -5.19
N GLY A 100 -5.35 8.36 -4.35
CA GLY A 100 -5.22 8.42 -2.91
C GLY A 100 -4.59 9.71 -2.37
N GLU A 101 -4.19 9.68 -1.10
CA GLU A 101 -3.64 10.85 -0.42
C GLU A 101 -2.34 11.33 -1.10
N LYS A 102 -2.29 12.64 -1.38
CA LYS A 102 -1.09 13.31 -1.90
C LYS A 102 -0.16 13.69 -0.76
N GLY A 103 1.11 13.94 -1.07
CA GLY A 103 1.99 14.61 -0.11
C GLY A 103 1.50 16.03 0.08
N PHE A 104 1.15 16.41 1.31
CA PHE A 104 1.08 17.83 1.65
C PHE A 104 2.51 18.30 1.87
N GLY A 105 2.98 19.21 1.02
CA GLY A 105 4.24 19.92 1.20
C GLY A 105 4.18 20.92 2.34
#